data_AF-A0A3C1G4D1-F1
#
_entry.id   AF-A0A3C1G4D1-F1
#
_cell.length_a   1.000
_cell.length_b   1.000
_cell.length_c   1.000
_cell.angle_alpha   90.00
_cell.angle_beta   90.00
_cell.angle_gamma   90.00
#
_symmetry.space_group_name_H-M   'P 1'
#
loop_
_entity.id
_entity.type
_entity.pdbx_description
1 polymer ?
#
loop_
_entity_poly.entity_id
_entity_poly.type
_entity_poly.pdbx_seq_one_letter_code
_entity_poly.pdbx_strand_id
1 'polypeptide(L)'
;MKNSTNGLAAFWGRTISLSRLLIFSNDRGFTMRAKSISVLRVIREKFLRQVLHGAPVLGLAVIIGLMTSVDARACASCGCTLSQDWENLQFAYTPGIRVDLRWDFLNQDQLRTGTGTITPVAASKVLNNGMPAEVEQYTINNYFTLGIDYSTTPDWGVNIQIPFIDRVHSTLGTESNGIVGGPGGGQYSSHTDSLGDIKILGRYQGFFPGCDNLGALFGIKLPTGNYTSQGSSTDPTAPGPVPIDRGLQPGTGTTDVIAGAYYTNVLKNYNWGYFAQVLGQAPLYSTDQYRPGDSISLNVGLRYLGFSGFSPQFQINYRAAERDSGANADIYNTGGVLLYLSPGVNVSVSNRFSVYGFFQLPIYQNLNGIQLAPYYTTSIGVRYVF
;
A
#
# COMPACT_ATOMS: atom_id res chain seq x y z
N MET A 1 2.82 88.94 14.08
CA MET A 1 1.65 88.07 14.31
C MET A 1 1.93 87.16 15.51
N LYS A 2 0.94 86.45 16.05
CA LYS A 2 1.03 85.54 17.23
C LYS A 2 2.07 84.42 17.02
N ASN A 3 2.69 83.76 18.02
CA ASN A 3 2.82 83.99 19.47
C ASN A 3 4.07 83.25 20.03
N SER A 4 4.60 83.74 21.15
CA SER A 4 5.07 83.09 22.41
C SER A 4 4.90 81.55 22.61
N THR A 5 5.58 80.81 23.52
CA THR A 5 6.71 81.04 24.48
C THR A 5 7.15 79.72 25.19
N ASN A 6 8.40 79.70 25.69
CA ASN A 6 8.98 79.06 26.89
C ASN A 6 8.24 77.97 27.73
N GLY A 7 9.01 76.98 28.23
CA GLY A 7 8.76 76.13 29.41
C GLY A 7 9.59 74.83 29.34
N LEU A 8 10.50 74.46 30.25
CA LEU A 8 10.42 74.24 31.72
C LEU A 8 9.28 73.28 32.12
N ALA A 9 9.42 72.28 33.00
CA ALA A 9 10.48 71.54 33.71
C ALA A 9 9.76 70.80 34.89
N ALA A 10 10.49 70.04 35.72
CA ALA A 10 10.04 69.61 37.07
C ALA A 10 8.93 68.51 37.12
N PHE A 11 8.72 67.70 38.19
CA PHE A 11 9.54 67.37 39.39
C PHE A 11 8.93 66.13 40.15
N TRP A 12 9.58 65.71 41.25
CA TRP A 12 9.13 64.74 42.30
C TRP A 12 8.97 63.25 41.88
N GLY A 13 9.40 62.24 42.65
CA GLY A 13 10.36 62.21 43.77
C GLY A 13 9.78 61.86 45.16
N ARG A 14 10.43 60.92 45.88
CA ARG A 14 10.42 60.86 47.37
C ARG A 14 11.58 60.03 47.95
N THR A 15 12.08 60.50 49.08
CA THR A 15 13.18 59.92 49.88
C THR A 15 12.62 59.18 51.09
N ILE A 16 13.38 58.26 51.69
CA ILE A 16 13.56 58.15 53.16
C ILE A 16 14.83 57.33 53.47
N SER A 17 15.47 57.64 54.59
CA SER A 17 16.70 57.01 55.09
C SER A 17 16.63 56.92 56.62
N LEU A 18 16.96 55.75 57.18
CA LEU A 18 17.38 55.45 58.56
C LEU A 18 17.68 53.93 58.59
N SER A 19 18.54 53.33 59.40
CA SER A 19 19.75 53.71 60.16
C SER A 19 20.00 52.57 61.15
N ARG A 20 21.14 51.87 61.01
CA ARG A 20 21.84 51.04 62.01
C ARG A 20 21.04 50.25 63.08
N LEU A 21 21.31 48.95 63.14
CA LEU A 21 21.82 48.34 64.38
C LEU A 21 22.97 47.38 64.09
N LEU A 22 23.86 47.18 65.07
CA LEU A 22 24.95 46.19 65.09
C LEU A 22 24.48 44.97 65.96
N ILE A 23 25.19 43.85 66.20
CA ILE A 23 26.64 43.56 66.27
C ILE A 23 26.84 42.01 66.24
N PHE A 24 27.80 41.46 65.48
CA PHE A 24 28.51 40.13 65.67
C PHE A 24 27.66 38.81 65.73
N SER A 25 28.16 37.57 65.56
CA SER A 25 29.50 36.99 65.24
C SER A 25 29.36 35.54 64.71
N ASN A 26 30.17 35.13 63.70
CA ASN A 26 30.61 33.75 63.31
C ASN A 26 29.56 32.60 63.12
N ASP A 27 29.76 31.57 62.29
CA ASP A 27 30.92 31.16 61.48
C ASP A 27 30.54 30.28 60.24
N ARG A 28 31.49 30.13 59.30
CA ARG A 28 31.62 29.10 58.23
C ARG A 28 30.53 28.92 57.14
N GLY A 29 31.00 28.96 55.88
CA GLY A 29 30.82 27.82 54.96
C GLY A 29 29.79 27.93 53.83
N PHE A 30 30.12 28.63 52.73
CA PHE A 30 29.25 28.72 51.54
C PHE A 30 29.73 27.82 50.39
N THR A 31 29.04 26.70 50.12
CA THR A 31 29.17 25.94 48.86
C THR A 31 27.86 25.25 48.46
N MET A 32 27.09 25.84 47.53
CA MET A 32 26.06 25.10 46.80
C MET A 32 26.67 24.38 45.59
N ARG A 33 26.48 23.07 45.48
CA ARG A 33 26.69 22.31 44.23
C ARG A 33 25.36 21.85 43.66
N ALA A 34 24.94 22.45 42.55
CA ALA A 34 23.85 21.92 41.75
C ALA A 34 24.30 20.61 41.06
N LYS A 35 23.57 19.51 41.25
CA LYS A 35 23.69 18.30 40.42
C LYS A 35 22.56 18.29 39.39
N SER A 36 22.91 18.50 38.13
CA SER A 36 21.98 18.26 37.02
C SER A 36 21.63 16.77 36.96
N ILE A 37 20.34 16.45 37.03
CA ILE A 37 19.82 15.09 36.83
C ILE A 37 19.18 15.04 35.44
N SER A 38 19.70 14.17 34.58
CA SER A 38 19.36 14.15 33.16
C SER A 38 17.97 13.56 32.87
N VAL A 39 16.98 14.45 32.75
CA VAL A 39 15.57 14.14 32.42
C VAL A 39 15.43 13.17 31.22
N LEU A 40 16.31 13.30 30.23
CA LEU A 40 16.42 12.41 29.05
C LEU A 40 16.45 10.91 29.39
N ARG A 41 17.04 10.50 30.52
CA ARG A 41 17.18 9.08 30.87
C ARG A 41 15.85 8.48 31.36
N VAL A 42 15.07 9.24 32.12
CA VAL A 42 13.78 8.80 32.71
C VAL A 42 12.69 8.65 31.64
N ILE A 43 12.70 9.51 30.62
CA ILE A 43 11.75 9.42 29.49
C ILE A 43 11.96 8.11 28.71
N ARG A 44 13.22 7.76 28.44
CA ARG A 44 13.57 6.55 27.66
C ARG A 44 13.13 5.26 28.35
N GLU A 45 13.28 5.15 29.67
CA GLU A 45 12.86 3.95 30.42
C GLU A 45 11.34 3.81 30.54
N LYS A 46 10.60 4.91 30.70
CA LYS A 46 9.12 4.87 30.69
C LYS A 46 8.58 4.45 29.33
N PHE A 47 9.16 4.96 28.24
CA PHE A 47 8.75 4.61 26.88
C PHE A 47 8.94 3.11 26.57
N LEU A 48 10.12 2.54 26.88
CA LEU A 48 10.35 1.10 26.71
C LEU A 48 9.36 0.24 27.51
N ARG A 49 9.03 0.61 28.75
CA ARG A 49 8.08 -0.15 29.57
C ARG A 49 6.65 -0.13 29.02
N GLN A 50 6.20 0.96 28.38
CA GLN A 50 4.87 0.98 27.75
C GLN A 50 4.82 0.11 26.49
N VAL A 51 5.84 0.16 25.63
CA VAL A 51 5.93 -0.71 24.44
C VAL A 51 5.95 -2.19 24.83
N LEU A 52 6.74 -2.56 25.85
CA LEU A 52 6.86 -3.94 26.35
C LEU A 52 5.62 -4.46 27.10
N HIS A 53 4.59 -3.64 27.33
CA HIS A 53 3.32 -4.07 27.93
C HIS A 53 2.13 -4.06 26.95
N GLY A 54 2.26 -3.43 25.79
CA GLY A 54 1.28 -3.56 24.69
C GLY A 54 1.45 -4.85 23.87
N ALA A 55 2.69 -5.33 23.71
CA ALA A 55 3.03 -6.51 22.90
C ALA A 55 2.17 -7.78 23.14
N PRO A 56 1.92 -8.25 24.39
CA PRO A 56 1.11 -9.45 24.60
C PRO A 56 -0.38 -9.27 24.25
N VAL A 57 -0.89 -8.03 24.29
CA VAL A 57 -2.29 -7.73 23.96
C VAL A 57 -2.52 -7.77 22.44
N LEU A 58 -1.56 -7.27 21.64
CA LEU A 58 -1.60 -7.44 20.18
C LEU A 58 -1.54 -8.93 19.79
N GLY A 59 -0.66 -9.71 20.42
CA GLY A 59 -0.55 -11.15 20.14
C GLY A 59 -1.87 -11.90 20.37
N LEU A 60 -2.56 -11.64 21.49
CA LEU A 60 -3.81 -12.32 21.81
C LEU A 60 -4.97 -11.94 20.86
N ALA A 61 -5.03 -10.68 20.42
CA ALA A 61 -6.04 -10.22 19.46
C ALA A 61 -5.89 -10.89 18.08
N VAL A 62 -4.64 -11.10 17.62
CA VAL A 62 -4.35 -11.85 16.39
C VAL A 62 -4.72 -13.32 16.53
N ILE A 63 -4.40 -13.95 17.67
CA ILE A 63 -4.67 -15.38 17.91
C ILE A 63 -6.17 -15.69 17.98
N ILE A 64 -6.99 -14.83 18.59
CA ILE A 64 -8.45 -15.04 18.68
C ILE A 64 -9.12 -14.95 17.30
N GLY A 65 -8.57 -14.17 16.37
CA GLY A 65 -9.04 -14.09 14.98
C GLY A 65 -8.75 -15.33 14.12
N LEU A 66 -7.88 -16.25 14.56
CA LEU A 66 -7.43 -17.40 13.78
C LEU A 66 -8.26 -18.68 13.97
N MET A 67 -9.31 -18.66 14.82
CA MET A 67 -9.99 -19.89 15.27
C MET A 67 -11.42 -20.12 14.74
N THR A 68 -11.90 -19.31 13.77
CA THR A 68 -13.19 -19.55 13.10
C THR A 68 -12.99 -19.88 11.62
N SER A 69 -12.94 -21.18 11.32
CA SER A 69 -12.78 -21.71 9.96
C SER A 69 -14.03 -21.50 9.11
N VAL A 70 -13.86 -20.85 7.96
CA VAL A 70 -14.77 -20.91 6.80
C VAL A 70 -13.93 -20.84 5.52
N ASP A 71 -14.32 -21.60 4.50
CA ASP A 71 -13.57 -21.77 3.25
C ASP A 71 -13.43 -20.46 2.45
N ALA A 72 -12.28 -19.80 2.60
CA ALA A 72 -11.90 -18.54 1.97
C ALA A 72 -10.71 -18.75 1.01
N ARG A 73 -10.82 -18.23 -0.23
CA ARG A 73 -10.47 -19.04 -1.42
C ARG A 73 -10.29 -18.18 -2.68
N ALA A 74 -9.06 -18.10 -3.21
CA ALA A 74 -8.49 -16.97 -3.99
C ALA A 74 -7.60 -17.48 -5.12
N CYS A 75 -7.25 -16.90 -6.29
CA CYS A 75 -7.17 -15.63 -7.08
C CYS A 75 -6.88 -16.08 -8.58
N ALA A 76 -6.62 -15.24 -9.60
CA ALA A 76 -5.36 -14.51 -9.87
C ALA A 76 -5.60 -13.00 -10.15
N SER A 77 -4.74 -12.38 -10.99
CA SER A 77 -4.61 -10.92 -11.23
C SER A 77 -4.25 -10.05 -10.02
N CYS A 78 -3.87 -10.66 -8.89
CA CYS A 78 -3.99 -10.11 -7.54
C CYS A 78 -3.07 -8.93 -7.13
N GLY A 79 -2.05 -8.56 -7.93
CA GLY A 79 -0.92 -7.74 -7.46
C GLY A 79 -1.20 -6.34 -6.89
N CYS A 80 -2.33 -5.69 -7.24
CA CYS A 80 -2.61 -4.28 -6.87
C CYS A 80 -4.07 -4.04 -6.43
N THR A 81 -4.57 -4.77 -5.43
CA THR A 81 -5.96 -4.57 -4.92
C THR A 81 -6.05 -3.67 -3.68
N LEU A 82 -4.98 -3.54 -2.90
CA LEU A 82 -4.93 -2.64 -1.73
C LEU A 82 -5.07 -1.17 -2.16
N SER A 83 -5.87 -0.37 -1.44
CA SER A 83 -5.79 1.09 -1.55
C SER A 83 -4.50 1.58 -0.92
N GLN A 84 -3.56 2.04 -1.74
CA GLN A 84 -2.24 2.52 -1.31
C GLN A 84 -2.31 3.98 -0.86
N ASP A 85 -3.14 4.75 -1.56
CA ASP A 85 -3.32 6.20 -1.39
C ASP A 85 -4.17 6.60 -0.18
N TRP A 86 -4.70 5.68 0.62
CA TRP A 86 -5.70 5.95 1.68
C TRP A 86 -5.34 7.05 2.72
N GLU A 87 -4.06 7.46 2.82
CA GLU A 87 -3.60 8.62 3.63
C GLU A 87 -3.20 9.85 2.77
N ASN A 88 -3.08 9.68 1.45
CA ASN A 88 -3.13 10.73 0.42
C ASN A 88 -4.59 11.17 0.17
N LEU A 89 -5.57 10.29 0.44
CA LEU A 89 -7.01 10.58 0.56
C LEU A 89 -7.31 11.26 1.91
N GLN A 90 -6.66 12.40 2.09
CA GLN A 90 -6.26 13.02 3.35
C GLN A 90 -7.30 13.07 4.49
N PHE A 91 -6.92 12.61 5.70
CA PHE A 91 -7.58 13.00 6.96
C PHE A 91 -6.94 14.23 7.63
N ALA A 92 -5.70 14.57 7.24
CA ALA A 92 -4.97 15.74 7.74
C ALA A 92 -3.94 16.20 6.68
N TYR A 93 -4.03 17.45 6.24
CA TYR A 93 -3.19 17.98 5.15
C TYR A 93 -1.81 18.44 5.62
N THR A 94 -0.80 18.17 4.80
CA THR A 94 0.58 18.65 4.95
C THR A 94 1.13 18.96 3.56
N PRO A 95 1.50 20.21 3.24
CA PRO A 95 2.19 20.53 1.99
C PRO A 95 3.58 19.89 1.91
N GLY A 96 4.08 19.71 0.70
CA GLY A 96 5.46 19.28 0.43
C GLY A 96 5.54 17.94 -0.29
N ILE A 97 6.61 17.18 0.02
CA ILE A 97 6.89 15.86 -0.54
C ILE A 97 6.65 14.80 0.53
N ARG A 98 6.02 13.70 0.12
CA ARG A 98 5.93 12.44 0.86
C ARG A 98 6.50 11.32 -0.01
N VAL A 99 7.24 10.41 0.61
CA VAL A 99 7.79 9.22 -0.04
C VAL A 99 7.30 7.99 0.69
N ASP A 100 6.86 6.99 -0.06
CA ASP A 100 6.41 5.70 0.42
C ASP A 100 7.25 4.59 -0.23
N LEU A 101 7.71 3.63 0.56
CA LEU A 101 8.32 2.40 0.03
C LEU A 101 7.55 1.21 0.59
N ARG A 102 6.89 0.49 -0.29
CA ARG A 102 5.94 -0.60 0.02
C ARG A 102 6.42 -1.91 -0.60
N TRP A 103 6.47 -2.96 0.21
CA TRP A 103 6.67 -4.34 -0.22
C TRP A 103 5.34 -5.09 -0.12
N ASP A 104 4.88 -5.70 -1.23
CA ASP A 104 3.82 -6.71 -1.22
C ASP A 104 4.39 -8.09 -1.51
N PHE A 105 3.92 -9.08 -0.78
CA PHE A 105 4.22 -10.50 -0.98
C PHE A 105 2.96 -11.30 -1.33
N LEU A 106 3.01 -11.99 -2.46
CA LEU A 106 1.97 -12.88 -2.96
C LEU A 106 2.61 -14.21 -3.41
N ASN A 107 2.59 -15.23 -2.54
CA ASN A 107 2.87 -16.61 -2.94
C ASN A 107 1.64 -17.20 -3.62
N GLN A 108 1.62 -17.31 -4.95
CA GLN A 108 0.46 -17.86 -5.66
C GLN A 108 0.61 -19.36 -5.92
N ASP A 109 0.01 -20.24 -5.10
CA ASP A 109 0.14 -21.71 -5.15
C ASP A 109 -1.19 -22.50 -5.16
N GLN A 110 -2.35 -21.83 -4.97
CA GLN A 110 -3.67 -22.46 -5.09
C GLN A 110 -4.22 -22.37 -6.53
N LEU A 111 -4.48 -23.50 -7.18
CA LEU A 111 -5.22 -23.54 -8.45
C LEU A 111 -6.73 -23.41 -8.25
N ARG A 112 -7.38 -22.63 -9.12
CA ARG A 112 -8.82 -22.32 -9.06
C ARG A 112 -9.52 -22.28 -10.40
N THR A 113 -10.85 -22.39 -10.35
CA THR A 113 -11.76 -22.03 -11.44
C THR A 113 -13.07 -21.51 -10.86
N GLY A 114 -13.62 -20.42 -11.43
CA GLY A 114 -14.82 -19.77 -10.90
C GLY A 114 -14.69 -19.44 -9.41
N THR A 115 -15.66 -19.91 -8.62
CA THR A 115 -15.69 -19.76 -7.15
C THR A 115 -15.11 -20.96 -6.38
N GLY A 116 -14.49 -21.94 -7.07
CA GLY A 116 -13.90 -23.15 -6.47
C GLY A 116 -12.38 -23.27 -6.61
N THR A 117 -11.79 -24.20 -5.86
CA THR A 117 -10.44 -24.73 -6.17
C THR A 117 -10.56 -25.85 -7.19
N ILE A 118 -9.55 -26.00 -8.03
CA ILE A 118 -9.39 -27.18 -8.89
C ILE A 118 -8.08 -27.88 -8.51
N THR A 119 -8.06 -29.21 -8.49
CA THR A 119 -6.80 -29.95 -8.29
C THR A 119 -6.00 -29.95 -9.60
N PRO A 120 -4.65 -29.98 -9.56
CA PRO A 120 -3.84 -30.07 -10.77
C PRO A 120 -4.26 -31.20 -11.75
N VAL A 121 -4.62 -32.37 -11.21
CA VAL A 121 -5.06 -33.57 -11.97
C VAL A 121 -6.50 -33.45 -12.53
N ALA A 122 -7.26 -32.44 -12.08
CA ALA A 122 -8.53 -32.04 -12.68
C ALA A 122 -8.35 -30.89 -13.67
N ALA A 123 -7.44 -29.94 -13.38
CA ALA A 123 -7.05 -28.85 -14.28
C ALA A 123 -6.52 -29.39 -15.62
N SER A 124 -5.63 -30.39 -15.57
CA SER A 124 -5.04 -31.04 -16.76
C SER A 124 -6.03 -31.84 -17.64
N LYS A 125 -7.33 -31.78 -17.32
CA LYS A 125 -8.43 -32.44 -18.06
C LYS A 125 -9.49 -31.44 -18.54
N VAL A 126 -9.34 -30.16 -18.21
CA VAL A 126 -10.14 -29.08 -18.78
C VAL A 126 -9.62 -28.81 -20.20
N LEU A 127 -10.54 -28.61 -21.15
CA LEU A 127 -10.20 -28.31 -22.52
C LEU A 127 -10.47 -26.83 -22.82
N ASN A 128 -9.43 -26.12 -23.28
CA ASN A 128 -9.52 -24.77 -23.83
C ASN A 128 -9.47 -24.87 -25.36
N ASN A 129 -10.55 -24.46 -26.04
CA ASN A 129 -10.69 -24.57 -27.51
C ASN A 129 -10.40 -25.96 -28.11
N GLY A 130 -10.55 -27.02 -27.31
CA GLY A 130 -10.31 -28.42 -27.72
C GLY A 130 -8.92 -28.98 -27.37
N MET A 131 -7.98 -28.13 -26.94
CA MET A 131 -6.67 -28.55 -26.42
C MET A 131 -6.70 -28.62 -24.89
N PRO A 132 -5.84 -29.43 -24.23
CA PRO A 132 -5.65 -29.38 -22.79
C PRO A 132 -5.33 -27.96 -22.30
N ALA A 133 -5.97 -27.55 -21.21
CA ALA A 133 -5.62 -26.31 -20.52
C ALA A 133 -4.29 -26.46 -19.78
N GLU A 134 -3.52 -25.37 -19.73
CA GLU A 134 -2.27 -25.31 -18.99
C GLU A 134 -2.46 -25.54 -17.48
N VAL A 135 -1.48 -26.19 -16.85
CA VAL A 135 -1.44 -26.39 -15.41
C VAL A 135 -0.23 -25.66 -14.81
N GLU A 136 -0.42 -24.37 -14.53
CA GLU A 136 0.52 -23.60 -13.71
C GLU A 136 0.79 -24.29 -12.34
N GLN A 137 1.98 -24.14 -11.78
CA GLN A 137 2.34 -24.71 -10.46
C GLN A 137 2.37 -23.67 -9.34
N TYR A 138 3.12 -22.57 -9.54
CA TYR A 138 3.17 -21.46 -8.61
C TYR A 138 3.64 -20.15 -9.30
N THR A 139 3.25 -19.01 -8.73
CA THR A 139 3.73 -17.66 -9.11
C THR A 139 4.01 -16.86 -7.83
N ILE A 140 5.25 -16.83 -7.37
CA ILE A 140 5.65 -16.02 -6.21
C ILE A 140 5.98 -14.61 -6.70
N ASN A 141 5.37 -13.58 -6.10
CA ASN A 141 5.63 -12.18 -6.42
C ASN A 141 6.07 -11.41 -5.17
N ASN A 142 7.14 -10.64 -5.32
CA ASN A 142 7.56 -9.55 -4.45
C ASN A 142 7.44 -8.24 -5.24
N TYR A 143 6.52 -7.36 -4.83
CA TYR A 143 6.36 -6.02 -5.43
C TYR A 143 6.98 -4.97 -4.51
N PHE A 144 8.04 -4.30 -4.96
CA PHE A 144 8.64 -3.16 -4.27
C PHE A 144 8.20 -1.86 -4.96
N THR A 145 7.17 -1.21 -4.43
CA THR A 145 6.62 0.04 -4.98
C THR A 145 7.24 1.25 -4.28
N LEU A 146 7.91 2.12 -5.03
CA LEU A 146 8.27 3.46 -4.59
C LEU A 146 7.15 4.43 -4.99
N GLY A 147 6.45 4.98 -4.01
CA GLY A 147 5.49 6.08 -4.17
C GLY A 147 6.15 7.42 -3.87
N ILE A 148 5.95 8.42 -4.74
CA ILE A 148 6.38 9.81 -4.53
C ILE A 148 5.15 10.71 -4.67
N ASP A 149 4.72 11.28 -3.55
CA ASP A 149 3.60 12.20 -3.43
C ASP A 149 4.11 13.64 -3.33
N TYR A 150 3.52 14.54 -4.13
CA TYR A 150 3.78 15.98 -4.07
C TYR A 150 2.48 16.77 -4.05
N SER A 151 2.38 17.77 -3.17
CA SER A 151 1.19 18.60 -3.02
C SER A 151 1.54 19.99 -2.46
N THR A 152 0.99 21.04 -3.07
CA THR A 152 1.24 22.45 -2.71
C THR A 152 0.03 23.12 -2.06
N THR A 153 -1.19 22.74 -2.46
CA THR A 153 -2.45 23.14 -1.82
C THR A 153 -3.24 21.89 -1.39
N PRO A 154 -4.21 22.00 -0.45
CA PRO A 154 -5.08 20.86 -0.11
C PRO A 154 -5.73 20.27 -1.37
N ASP A 155 -6.17 21.15 -2.28
CA ASP A 155 -6.92 20.83 -3.48
C ASP A 155 -6.18 19.90 -4.45
N TRP A 156 -4.87 20.05 -4.60
CA TRP A 156 -4.08 19.43 -5.67
C TRP A 156 -2.94 18.55 -5.15
N GLY A 157 -2.80 17.37 -5.73
CA GLY A 157 -1.63 16.52 -5.54
C GLY A 157 -1.30 15.68 -6.76
N VAL A 158 -0.04 15.27 -6.86
CA VAL A 158 0.46 14.32 -7.87
C VAL A 158 1.21 13.20 -7.14
N ASN A 159 0.87 11.96 -7.48
CA ASN A 159 1.48 10.73 -7.00
C ASN A 159 2.16 10.02 -8.18
N ILE A 160 3.42 9.60 -8.00
CA ILE A 160 4.17 8.79 -8.97
C ILE A 160 4.47 7.44 -8.33
N GLN A 161 4.12 6.34 -8.99
CA GLN A 161 4.32 4.97 -8.50
C GLN A 161 5.31 4.25 -9.42
N ILE A 162 6.43 3.82 -8.86
CA ILE A 162 7.48 3.09 -9.58
C ILE A 162 7.56 1.68 -8.98
N PRO A 163 6.97 0.65 -9.62
CA PRO A 163 7.07 -0.73 -9.17
C PRO A 163 8.36 -1.37 -9.66
N PHE A 164 9.12 -1.99 -8.75
CA PHE A 164 10.05 -3.05 -9.05
C PHE A 164 9.40 -4.40 -8.70
N ILE A 165 9.60 -5.40 -9.55
CA ILE A 165 8.92 -6.69 -9.53
C ILE A 165 10.01 -7.75 -9.48
N ASP A 166 10.03 -8.54 -8.42
CA ASP A 166 10.75 -9.81 -8.34
C ASP A 166 9.70 -10.93 -8.37
N ARG A 167 9.69 -11.74 -9.43
CA ARG A 167 8.66 -12.76 -9.69
C ARG A 167 9.30 -14.07 -10.11
N VAL A 168 8.94 -15.16 -9.44
CA VAL A 168 9.29 -16.53 -9.86
C VAL A 168 8.01 -17.27 -10.25
N HIS A 169 8.00 -17.90 -11.42
CA HIS A 169 6.88 -18.69 -11.92
C HIS A 169 7.34 -20.07 -12.42
N SER A 170 6.46 -21.07 -12.34
CA SER A 170 6.67 -22.41 -12.91
C SER A 170 5.35 -23.02 -13.36
N THR A 171 5.36 -23.70 -14.50
CA THR A 171 4.19 -24.36 -15.10
C THR A 171 4.52 -25.79 -15.55
N LEU A 172 3.50 -26.66 -15.58
CA LEU A 172 3.58 -28.00 -16.20
C LEU A 172 3.16 -28.01 -17.67
N GLY A 173 2.83 -26.86 -18.26
CA GLY A 173 2.38 -26.76 -19.64
C GLY A 173 1.00 -27.37 -19.89
N THR A 174 0.63 -27.54 -21.16
CA THR A 174 -0.67 -28.07 -21.59
C THR A 174 -0.74 -29.60 -21.50
N GLU A 175 0.25 -30.32 -22.02
CA GLU A 175 0.30 -31.80 -22.06
C GLU A 175 0.66 -32.43 -20.70
N SER A 176 0.16 -31.84 -19.62
CA SER A 176 0.38 -32.24 -18.23
C SER A 176 -0.57 -33.34 -17.78
N ASN A 177 -0.13 -34.18 -16.84
CA ASN A 177 -1.04 -35.07 -16.07
C ASN A 177 -1.48 -34.47 -14.72
N GLY A 178 -1.13 -33.20 -14.47
CA GLY A 178 -1.34 -32.49 -13.20
C GLY A 178 -0.24 -32.73 -12.16
N ILE A 179 0.77 -33.55 -12.45
CA ILE A 179 1.89 -33.84 -11.54
C ILE A 179 3.23 -33.64 -12.26
N VAL A 180 3.29 -34.01 -13.54
CA VAL A 180 4.45 -33.90 -14.43
C VAL A 180 3.98 -33.41 -15.80
N GLY A 181 4.73 -32.50 -16.41
CA GLY A 181 4.51 -32.05 -17.79
C GLY A 181 4.94 -33.10 -18.82
N GLY A 182 4.17 -33.27 -19.89
CA GLY A 182 4.46 -34.20 -20.98
C GLY A 182 5.43 -33.63 -22.02
N PRO A 183 5.96 -34.45 -22.94
CA PRO A 183 6.78 -33.96 -24.05
C PRO A 183 5.93 -33.14 -25.04
N GLY A 184 6.36 -31.93 -25.38
CA GLY A 184 5.61 -31.02 -26.26
C GLY A 184 4.52 -30.20 -25.56
N GLY A 185 4.47 -30.21 -24.22
CA GLY A 185 3.54 -29.42 -23.42
C GLY A 185 3.93 -27.94 -23.25
N GLY A 186 5.15 -27.56 -23.64
CA GLY A 186 5.62 -26.17 -23.54
C GLY A 186 5.95 -25.70 -22.13
N GLN A 187 6.04 -26.61 -21.16
CA GLN A 187 6.36 -26.30 -19.77
C GLN A 187 7.64 -25.48 -19.61
N TYR A 188 7.63 -24.55 -18.66
CA TYR A 188 8.75 -23.64 -18.40
C TYR A 188 8.80 -23.20 -16.94
N SER A 189 9.93 -22.60 -16.57
CA SER A 189 10.05 -21.80 -15.35
C SER A 189 10.71 -20.46 -15.66
N SER A 190 10.43 -19.45 -14.86
CA SER A 190 10.97 -18.11 -15.06
C SER A 190 11.27 -17.39 -13.75
N HIS A 191 12.27 -16.51 -13.80
CA HIS A 191 12.56 -15.52 -12.78
C HIS A 191 12.64 -14.16 -13.50
N THR A 192 11.96 -13.15 -12.96
CA THR A 192 11.87 -11.80 -13.52
C THR A 192 12.14 -10.82 -12.41
N ASP A 193 13.29 -10.13 -12.47
CA ASP A 193 13.69 -9.04 -11.60
C ASP A 193 13.76 -7.73 -12.41
N SER A 194 12.68 -6.94 -12.40
CA SER A 194 12.56 -5.82 -13.34
C SER A 194 11.70 -4.67 -12.82
N LEU A 195 11.91 -3.48 -13.37
CA LEU A 195 10.93 -2.40 -13.24
C LEU A 195 9.67 -2.74 -14.05
N GLY A 196 8.51 -2.43 -13.49
CA GLY A 196 7.23 -2.54 -14.16
C GLY A 196 6.76 -1.23 -14.80
N ASP A 197 5.48 -1.20 -15.17
CA ASP A 197 4.82 -0.03 -15.73
C ASP A 197 4.58 1.07 -14.66
N ILE A 198 5.22 2.23 -14.82
CA ILE A 198 5.13 3.39 -13.92
C ILE A 198 3.74 4.02 -14.02
N LYS A 199 3.16 4.44 -12.88
CA LYS A 199 1.91 5.21 -12.85
C LYS A 199 2.16 6.66 -12.43
N ILE A 200 1.40 7.58 -13.02
CA ILE A 200 1.33 8.99 -12.63
C ILE A 200 -0.15 9.31 -12.40
N LEU A 201 -0.50 9.67 -11.17
CA LEU A 201 -1.87 9.95 -10.72
C LEU A 201 -1.98 11.38 -10.19
N GLY A 202 -2.87 12.18 -10.75
CA GLY A 202 -3.33 13.42 -10.16
C GLY A 202 -4.52 13.18 -9.22
N ARG A 203 -4.56 13.91 -8.10
CA ARG A 203 -5.77 14.07 -7.27
C ARG A 203 -6.23 15.53 -7.30
N TYR A 204 -7.54 15.74 -7.38
CA TYR A 204 -8.16 17.05 -7.18
C TYR A 204 -9.34 16.96 -6.20
N GLN A 205 -9.39 17.83 -5.18
CA GLN A 205 -10.46 17.88 -4.16
C GLN A 205 -11.09 19.27 -3.97
N GLY A 206 -10.63 20.30 -4.69
CA GLY A 206 -11.14 21.69 -4.58
C GLY A 206 -12.53 21.92 -5.18
N PHE A 207 -13.42 20.93 -5.18
CA PHE A 207 -14.78 21.04 -5.72
C PHE A 207 -15.70 21.90 -4.85
N PHE A 208 -15.50 21.86 -3.53
CA PHE A 208 -16.36 22.51 -2.54
C PHE A 208 -15.49 23.23 -1.50
N PRO A 209 -15.40 24.57 -1.53
CA PRO A 209 -14.56 25.32 -0.61
C PRO A 209 -14.87 25.03 0.87
N GLY A 210 -13.88 24.50 1.61
CA GLY A 210 -14.02 24.10 3.01
C GLY A 210 -14.67 22.72 3.23
N CYS A 211 -14.89 21.95 2.17
CA CYS A 211 -15.47 20.61 2.17
C CYS A 211 -14.57 19.62 1.40
N ASP A 212 -13.29 19.62 1.76
CA ASP A 212 -12.13 18.86 1.25
C ASP A 212 -12.27 17.31 1.24
N ASN A 213 -13.47 16.80 1.53
CA ASN A 213 -13.78 15.39 1.78
C ASN A 213 -14.08 14.58 0.51
N LEU A 214 -14.29 15.21 -0.65
CA LEU A 214 -14.57 14.55 -1.93
C LEU A 214 -13.52 14.97 -2.95
N GLY A 215 -12.91 14.00 -3.63
CA GLY A 215 -11.97 14.26 -4.71
C GLY A 215 -12.09 13.33 -5.90
N ALA A 216 -11.54 13.77 -7.03
CA ALA A 216 -11.35 13.01 -8.25
C ALA A 216 -9.91 12.49 -8.32
N LEU A 217 -9.74 11.35 -8.98
CA LEU A 217 -8.46 10.75 -9.34
C LEU A 217 -8.42 10.61 -10.86
N PHE A 218 -7.27 10.90 -11.46
CA PHE A 218 -7.06 10.74 -12.89
C PHE A 218 -5.57 10.54 -13.16
N GLY A 219 -5.21 9.85 -14.23
CA GLY A 219 -3.81 9.60 -14.49
C GLY A 219 -3.56 8.66 -15.65
N ILE A 220 -2.31 8.23 -15.75
CA ILE A 220 -1.83 7.32 -16.77
C ILE A 220 -0.91 6.26 -16.17
N LYS A 221 -0.97 5.05 -16.73
CA LYS A 221 0.08 4.04 -16.62
C LYS A 221 0.93 4.11 -17.89
N LEU A 222 2.25 4.22 -17.75
CA LEU A 222 3.21 4.28 -18.85
C LEU A 222 3.81 2.90 -19.13
N PRO A 223 4.05 2.52 -20.40
CA PRO A 223 4.64 1.24 -20.77
C PRO A 223 6.16 1.24 -20.57
N THR A 224 6.60 1.28 -19.31
CA THR A 224 8.01 1.35 -18.92
C THR A 224 8.60 0.01 -18.49
N GLY A 225 7.76 -0.98 -18.17
CA GLY A 225 8.23 -2.31 -17.82
C GLY A 225 8.54 -3.14 -19.05
N ASN A 226 9.45 -4.10 -18.92
CA ASN A 226 9.72 -5.06 -19.99
C ASN A 226 8.46 -5.91 -20.26
N TYR A 227 8.19 -6.24 -21.53
CA TYR A 227 7.11 -7.14 -21.93
C TYR A 227 7.57 -8.30 -22.84
N THR A 228 8.90 -8.47 -22.96
CA THR A 228 9.54 -9.52 -23.77
C THR A 228 10.49 -10.41 -22.95
N SER A 229 10.31 -10.46 -21.62
CA SER A 229 11.05 -11.36 -20.72
C SER A 229 10.85 -12.82 -21.12
N GLN A 230 11.89 -13.64 -20.89
CA GLN A 230 11.92 -15.06 -21.27
C GLN A 230 12.16 -15.94 -20.04
N GLY A 231 11.54 -17.11 -20.01
CA GLY A 231 11.83 -18.19 -19.08
C GLY A 231 12.79 -19.21 -19.70
N SER A 232 13.15 -20.23 -18.90
CA SER A 232 13.76 -21.45 -19.41
C SER A 232 12.67 -22.48 -19.64
N SER A 233 12.57 -23.00 -20.86
CA SER A 233 11.82 -24.21 -21.13
C SER A 233 12.32 -25.36 -20.26
N THR A 234 11.38 -26.12 -19.69
CA THR A 234 11.61 -27.40 -19.01
C THR A 234 11.09 -28.56 -19.87
N ASP A 235 10.63 -28.29 -21.09
CA ASP A 235 10.19 -29.29 -22.07
C ASP A 235 11.40 -29.94 -22.76
N PRO A 236 11.59 -31.27 -22.64
CA PRO A 236 12.73 -31.96 -23.25
C PRO A 236 12.70 -31.96 -24.79
N THR A 237 11.57 -31.62 -25.42
CA THR A 237 11.42 -31.52 -26.88
C THR A 237 11.82 -30.15 -27.44
N ALA A 238 11.78 -29.10 -26.60
CA ALA A 238 12.07 -27.72 -26.98
C ALA A 238 12.93 -27.00 -25.91
N PRO A 239 14.16 -27.47 -25.63
CA PRO A 239 15.02 -26.89 -24.60
C PRO A 239 15.60 -25.53 -25.03
N GLY A 240 15.59 -24.56 -24.12
CA GLY A 240 16.17 -23.23 -24.32
C GLY A 240 15.30 -22.09 -23.77
N PRO A 241 15.60 -20.83 -24.13
CA PRO A 241 14.78 -19.68 -23.76
C PRO A 241 13.41 -19.73 -24.44
N VAL A 242 12.35 -19.40 -23.70
CA VAL A 242 10.96 -19.37 -24.18
C VAL A 242 10.28 -18.07 -23.70
N PRO A 243 9.41 -17.41 -24.50
CA PRO A 243 8.63 -16.27 -24.03
C PRO A 243 7.74 -16.66 -22.84
N ILE A 244 7.62 -15.79 -21.83
CA ILE A 244 6.61 -15.95 -20.76
C ILE A 244 5.34 -15.18 -21.10
N ASP A 245 4.21 -15.65 -20.59
CA ASP A 245 2.89 -15.12 -20.90
C ASP A 245 2.74 -13.64 -20.57
N ARG A 246 1.94 -12.92 -21.37
CA ARG A 246 1.83 -11.46 -21.25
C ARG A 246 1.25 -10.97 -19.92
N GLY A 247 0.55 -11.83 -19.16
CA GLY A 247 0.15 -11.56 -17.77
C GLY A 247 1.26 -11.76 -16.73
N LEU A 248 2.29 -12.53 -17.06
CA LEU A 248 3.48 -12.82 -16.23
C LEU A 248 4.66 -11.90 -16.53
N GLN A 249 4.59 -11.08 -17.59
CA GLN A 249 5.52 -9.99 -17.86
C GLN A 249 5.46 -8.89 -16.75
N PRO A 250 6.56 -8.15 -16.51
CA PRO A 250 6.59 -7.07 -15.52
C PRO A 250 5.95 -5.76 -16.02
N GLY A 251 5.99 -5.51 -17.34
CA GLY A 251 5.23 -4.48 -18.03
C GLY A 251 4.28 -5.08 -19.07
N THR A 252 3.32 -4.28 -19.53
CA THR A 252 2.27 -4.72 -20.47
C THR A 252 2.53 -4.31 -21.92
N GLY A 253 3.36 -3.28 -22.12
CA GLY A 253 3.53 -2.58 -23.39
C GLY A 253 2.47 -1.49 -23.68
N THR A 254 1.37 -1.42 -22.91
CA THR A 254 0.27 -0.47 -23.15
C THR A 254 0.36 0.78 -22.27
N THR A 255 0.02 1.93 -22.84
CA THR A 255 -0.39 3.09 -22.03
C THR A 255 -1.84 2.89 -21.61
N ASP A 256 -2.13 2.99 -20.32
CA ASP A 256 -3.51 2.91 -19.80
C ASP A 256 -3.95 4.26 -19.27
N VAL A 257 -5.21 4.62 -19.50
CA VAL A 257 -5.85 5.74 -18.79
C VAL A 257 -6.38 5.25 -17.44
N ILE A 258 -6.28 6.10 -16.43
CA ILE A 258 -6.78 5.86 -15.08
C ILE A 258 -7.73 7.00 -14.71
N ALA A 259 -8.90 6.68 -14.15
CA ALA A 259 -9.88 7.66 -13.71
C ALA A 259 -10.67 7.14 -12.48
N GLY A 260 -11.10 8.02 -11.58
CA GLY A 260 -11.75 7.60 -10.35
C GLY A 260 -12.18 8.76 -9.46
N ALA A 261 -12.66 8.41 -8.27
CA ALA A 261 -13.07 9.35 -7.24
C ALA A 261 -12.88 8.75 -5.84
N TYR A 262 -12.84 9.60 -4.83
CA TYR A 262 -12.79 9.21 -3.43
C TYR A 262 -13.61 10.13 -2.54
N TYR A 263 -14.02 9.57 -1.41
CA TYR A 263 -14.60 10.29 -0.29
C TYR A 263 -13.85 9.91 1.00
N THR A 264 -13.56 10.87 1.86
CA THR A 264 -12.84 10.71 3.13
C THR A 264 -13.47 11.59 4.20
N ASN A 265 -13.73 11.07 5.41
CA ASN A 265 -14.32 11.86 6.50
C ASN A 265 -14.11 11.22 7.88
N VAL A 266 -14.29 11.98 8.96
CA VAL A 266 -14.27 11.49 10.35
C VAL A 266 -15.69 11.44 10.94
N LEU A 267 -15.95 10.46 11.79
CA LEU A 267 -17.20 10.41 12.57
C LEU A 267 -17.20 11.53 13.62
N LYS A 268 -18.40 11.91 14.10
CA LYS A 268 -18.61 13.02 15.06
C LYS A 268 -17.85 12.90 16.40
N ASN A 269 -17.30 11.73 16.71
CA ASN A 269 -16.47 11.50 17.90
C ASN A 269 -14.96 11.61 17.62
N TYR A 270 -14.56 11.95 16.39
CA TYR A 270 -13.19 12.12 15.87
C TYR A 270 -12.24 10.91 15.99
N ASN A 271 -12.60 9.90 16.78
CA ASN A 271 -11.84 8.67 16.99
C ASN A 271 -11.92 7.66 15.83
N TRP A 272 -12.69 7.95 14.79
CA TRP A 272 -12.86 7.08 13.62
C TRP A 272 -12.82 7.89 12.33
N GLY A 273 -11.85 7.60 11.46
CA GLY A 273 -11.82 8.05 10.07
C GLY A 273 -12.34 6.94 9.16
N TYR A 274 -13.10 7.28 8.13
CA TYR A 274 -13.56 6.34 7.11
C TYR A 274 -13.34 6.92 5.70
N PHE A 275 -13.11 6.04 4.73
CA PHE A 275 -12.93 6.43 3.33
C PHE A 275 -13.59 5.44 2.38
N ALA A 276 -13.88 5.93 1.16
CA ALA A 276 -14.24 5.13 0.01
C ALA A 276 -13.48 5.65 -1.22
N GLN A 277 -13.05 4.77 -2.11
CA GLN A 277 -12.30 5.11 -3.33
C GLN A 277 -12.74 4.16 -4.46
N VAL A 278 -13.07 4.71 -5.62
CA VAL A 278 -13.30 3.95 -6.86
C VAL A 278 -12.26 4.36 -7.90
N LEU A 279 -11.70 3.39 -8.63
CA LEU A 279 -10.68 3.62 -9.64
C LEU A 279 -10.89 2.65 -10.82
N GLY A 280 -11.10 3.19 -12.01
CA GLY A 280 -11.05 2.47 -13.29
C GLY A 280 -9.68 2.62 -13.96
N GLN A 281 -9.21 1.58 -14.63
CA GLN A 281 -8.01 1.56 -15.47
C GLN A 281 -8.28 0.78 -16.75
N ALA A 282 -7.99 1.39 -17.91
CA ALA A 282 -8.26 0.83 -19.23
C ALA A 282 -7.10 1.10 -20.22
N PRO A 283 -6.55 0.09 -20.91
CA PRO A 283 -5.55 0.29 -21.96
C PRO A 283 -6.07 1.08 -23.17
N LEU A 284 -5.30 2.09 -23.60
CA LEU A 284 -5.66 2.94 -24.74
C LEU A 284 -5.47 2.26 -26.10
N TYR A 285 -4.64 1.21 -26.17
CA TYR A 285 -4.31 0.47 -27.39
C TYR A 285 -3.80 -0.94 -27.05
N SER A 286 -3.65 -1.81 -28.06
CA SER A 286 -2.98 -3.10 -27.97
C SER A 286 -1.53 -3.01 -28.45
N THR A 287 -0.64 -3.84 -27.90
CA THR A 287 0.78 -3.94 -28.28
C THR A 287 1.13 -5.40 -28.51
N ASP A 288 1.79 -5.72 -29.63
CA ASP A 288 2.09 -7.08 -30.09
C ASP A 288 0.93 -8.07 -29.94
N GLN A 289 -0.26 -7.69 -30.43
CA GLN A 289 -1.46 -8.54 -30.34
C GLN A 289 -1.84 -8.92 -28.89
N TYR A 290 -1.51 -8.07 -27.90
CA TYR A 290 -1.94 -8.16 -26.51
C TYR A 290 -2.54 -6.84 -26.04
N ARG A 291 -3.67 -6.90 -25.34
CA ARG A 291 -4.27 -5.80 -24.59
C ARG A 291 -4.82 -6.35 -23.26
N PRO A 292 -4.40 -5.80 -22.11
CA PRO A 292 -5.01 -6.15 -20.84
C PRO A 292 -6.54 -5.92 -20.83
N GLY A 293 -7.26 -6.65 -19.98
CA GLY A 293 -8.67 -6.40 -19.69
C GLY A 293 -8.86 -5.06 -18.96
N ASP A 294 -9.97 -4.38 -19.25
CA ASP A 294 -10.36 -3.19 -18.48
C ASP A 294 -10.68 -3.60 -17.04
N SER A 295 -10.39 -2.72 -16.08
CA SER A 295 -10.57 -3.06 -14.66
C SER A 295 -11.10 -1.91 -13.83
N ILE A 296 -11.87 -2.26 -12.79
CA ILE A 296 -12.42 -1.34 -11.80
C ILE A 296 -12.12 -1.88 -10.40
N SER A 297 -11.62 -1.02 -9.52
CA SER A 297 -11.37 -1.32 -8.11
C SER A 297 -12.22 -0.40 -7.23
N LEU A 298 -12.76 -0.93 -6.14
CA LEU A 298 -13.53 -0.20 -5.13
C LEU A 298 -12.96 -0.57 -3.75
N ASN A 299 -12.46 0.44 -3.04
CA ASN A 299 -11.88 0.30 -1.71
C ASN A 299 -12.73 1.07 -0.71
N VAL A 300 -13.10 0.45 0.40
CA VAL A 300 -13.81 1.09 1.52
C VAL A 300 -13.08 0.75 2.81
N GLY A 301 -12.80 1.73 3.66
CA GLY A 301 -12.00 1.49 4.88
C GLY A 301 -12.44 2.31 6.08
N LEU A 302 -12.09 1.78 7.26
CA LEU A 302 -12.37 2.34 8.58
C LEU A 302 -11.10 2.25 9.45
N ARG A 303 -10.65 3.38 9.98
CA ARG A 303 -9.45 3.53 10.81
C ARG A 303 -9.79 4.12 12.18
N TYR A 304 -9.26 3.51 13.24
CA TYR A 304 -9.35 4.08 14.58
C TYR A 304 -8.22 5.10 14.81
N LEU A 305 -8.59 6.30 15.21
CA LEU A 305 -7.73 7.47 15.44
C LEU A 305 -7.55 7.81 16.93
N GLY A 306 -8.26 7.12 17.84
CA GLY A 306 -8.25 7.42 19.27
C GLY A 306 -7.00 6.97 20.04
N PHE A 307 -6.04 6.28 19.40
CA PHE A 307 -4.77 5.90 20.01
C PHE A 307 -3.63 6.83 19.58
N SER A 308 -2.71 7.13 20.51
CA SER A 308 -1.47 7.84 20.20
C SER A 308 -0.41 6.86 19.70
N GLY A 309 0.31 7.24 18.63
CA GLY A 309 1.43 6.48 18.08
C GLY A 309 1.06 5.31 17.17
N PHE A 310 -0.20 4.84 17.13
CA PHE A 310 -0.65 3.86 16.15
C PHE A 310 -2.14 4.01 15.82
N SER A 311 -2.57 3.39 14.72
CA SER A 311 -3.96 3.38 14.26
C SER A 311 -4.29 2.03 13.62
N PRO A 312 -5.05 1.15 14.28
CA PRO A 312 -5.58 -0.06 13.65
C PRO A 312 -6.69 0.31 12.66
N GLN A 313 -6.81 -0.47 11.59
CA GLN A 313 -7.75 -0.23 10.51
C GLN A 313 -8.16 -1.50 9.79
N PHE A 314 -9.29 -1.42 9.08
CA PHE A 314 -9.79 -2.47 8.21
C PHE A 314 -10.18 -1.86 6.87
N GLN A 315 -9.85 -2.52 5.77
CA GLN A 315 -10.39 -2.21 4.44
C GLN A 315 -11.18 -3.40 3.90
N ILE A 316 -12.15 -3.11 3.04
CA ILE A 316 -12.73 -4.04 2.07
C ILE A 316 -12.27 -3.58 0.70
N ASN A 317 -11.63 -4.47 -0.05
CA ASN A 317 -11.04 -4.17 -1.35
C ASN A 317 -11.69 -5.06 -2.41
N TYR A 318 -12.50 -4.46 -3.28
CA TYR A 318 -13.12 -5.12 -4.43
C TYR A 318 -12.33 -4.79 -5.70
N ARG A 319 -12.18 -5.76 -6.60
CA ARG A 319 -11.72 -5.53 -7.97
C ARG A 319 -12.45 -6.43 -8.95
N ALA A 320 -12.90 -5.86 -10.05
CA ALA A 320 -13.26 -6.62 -11.25
C ALA A 320 -12.27 -6.29 -12.37
N ALA A 321 -11.93 -7.28 -13.17
CA ALA A 321 -11.16 -7.14 -14.40
C ALA A 321 -11.78 -8.00 -15.50
N GLU A 322 -11.87 -7.45 -16.70
CA GLU A 322 -12.23 -8.20 -17.91
C GLU A 322 -11.12 -9.18 -18.30
N ARG A 323 -11.37 -10.02 -19.31
CA ARG A 323 -10.34 -10.86 -19.93
C ARG A 323 -9.33 -9.99 -20.67
N ASP A 324 -8.09 -10.44 -20.70
CA ASP A 324 -7.10 -9.92 -21.65
C ASP A 324 -7.50 -10.35 -23.07
N SER A 325 -6.99 -9.66 -24.09
CA SER A 325 -7.45 -9.81 -25.47
C SER A 325 -6.34 -9.68 -26.51
N GLY A 326 -6.55 -10.33 -27.66
CA GLY A 326 -5.57 -10.46 -28.74
C GLY A 326 -4.89 -11.84 -28.76
N ALA A 327 -4.11 -12.11 -29.81
CA ALA A 327 -3.55 -13.44 -30.06
C ALA A 327 -2.44 -13.86 -29.08
N ASN A 328 -1.79 -12.91 -28.40
CA ASN A 328 -0.77 -13.16 -27.37
C ASN A 328 -1.33 -13.02 -25.94
N ALA A 329 -2.65 -13.08 -25.77
CA ALA A 329 -3.33 -13.11 -24.48
C ALA A 329 -3.84 -14.53 -24.16
N ASP A 330 -3.69 -15.00 -22.93
CA ASP A 330 -4.52 -16.09 -22.44
C ASP A 330 -5.92 -15.56 -22.11
N ILE A 331 -6.77 -15.51 -23.13
CA ILE A 331 -8.16 -15.03 -23.02
C ILE A 331 -8.99 -15.94 -22.09
N TYR A 332 -8.59 -17.21 -21.89
CA TYR A 332 -9.36 -18.16 -21.07
C TYR A 332 -9.09 -17.95 -19.58
N ASN A 333 -7.83 -17.81 -19.19
CA ASN A 333 -7.36 -17.75 -17.80
C ASN A 333 -7.17 -16.33 -17.24
N THR A 334 -7.63 -15.27 -17.92
CA THR A 334 -7.45 -13.88 -17.47
C THR A 334 -8.74 -13.21 -17.00
N GLY A 335 -8.61 -12.25 -16.09
CA GLY A 335 -9.73 -11.51 -15.50
C GLY A 335 -10.55 -12.29 -14.48
N GLY A 336 -11.55 -11.62 -13.92
CA GLY A 336 -12.42 -12.13 -12.87
C GLY A 336 -12.90 -11.05 -11.90
N VAL A 337 -13.56 -11.47 -10.83
CA VAL A 337 -14.04 -10.62 -9.72
C VAL A 337 -13.41 -11.10 -8.43
N LEU A 338 -12.88 -10.16 -7.64
CA LEU A 338 -12.14 -10.41 -6.40
C LEU A 338 -12.65 -9.47 -5.29
N LEU A 339 -12.71 -9.99 -4.05
CA LEU A 339 -13.06 -9.23 -2.86
C LEU A 339 -12.18 -9.68 -1.69
N TYR A 340 -11.55 -8.72 -1.00
CA TYR A 340 -10.67 -8.95 0.15
C TYR A 340 -11.15 -8.19 1.38
N LEU A 341 -10.89 -8.77 2.55
CA LEU A 341 -10.89 -8.10 3.85
C LEU A 341 -9.44 -7.88 4.26
N SER A 342 -9.03 -6.62 4.44
CA SER A 342 -7.64 -6.25 4.75
C SER A 342 -7.55 -5.55 6.11
N PRO A 343 -7.48 -6.30 7.23
CA PRO A 343 -6.98 -5.77 8.49
C PRO A 343 -5.56 -5.21 8.33
N GLY A 344 -5.26 -4.15 9.09
CA GLY A 344 -3.93 -3.56 9.12
C GLY A 344 -3.74 -2.55 10.25
N VAL A 345 -2.54 -1.98 10.30
CA VAL A 345 -2.16 -0.96 11.29
C VAL A 345 -1.18 0.03 10.65
N ASN A 346 -1.30 1.31 10.95
CA ASN A 346 -0.23 2.29 10.77
C ASN A 346 0.37 2.65 12.15
N VAL A 347 1.69 2.78 12.23
CA VAL A 347 2.46 3.11 13.44
C VAL A 347 3.28 4.37 13.19
N SER A 348 2.95 5.45 13.89
CA SER A 348 3.64 6.73 13.82
C SER A 348 4.89 6.71 14.71
N VAL A 349 6.02 6.35 14.11
CA VAL A 349 7.34 6.30 14.78
C VAL A 349 7.85 7.72 15.10
N SER A 350 7.50 8.70 14.27
CA SER A 350 7.66 10.13 14.56
C SER A 350 6.64 10.96 13.77
N ASN A 351 6.64 12.29 13.95
CA ASN A 351 5.80 13.22 13.18
C ASN A 351 6.08 13.21 11.66
N ARG A 352 7.21 12.64 11.22
CA ARG A 352 7.61 12.55 9.80
C ARG A 352 7.75 11.13 9.27
N PHE A 353 7.79 10.12 10.14
CA PHE A 353 8.09 8.74 9.76
C PHE A 353 7.07 7.78 10.36
N SER A 354 6.43 6.98 9.51
CA SER A 354 5.50 5.93 9.92
C SER A 354 5.75 4.62 9.19
N VAL A 355 5.31 3.53 9.80
CA VAL A 355 5.40 2.16 9.26
C VAL A 355 4.02 1.54 9.32
N TYR A 356 3.55 0.98 8.21
CA TYR A 356 2.25 0.33 8.14
C TYR A 356 2.35 -1.12 7.65
N GLY A 357 1.38 -1.93 8.03
CA GLY A 357 1.23 -3.30 7.57
C GLY A 357 -0.23 -3.67 7.36
N PHE A 358 -0.50 -4.47 6.33
CA PHE A 358 -1.79 -5.06 6.03
C PHE A 358 -1.66 -6.56 5.73
N PHE A 359 -2.71 -7.31 6.02
CA PHE A 359 -2.85 -8.71 5.66
C PHE A 359 -4.17 -8.87 4.92
N GLN A 360 -4.13 -8.98 3.60
CA GLN A 360 -5.35 -9.07 2.78
C GLN A 360 -5.83 -10.52 2.75
N LEU A 361 -6.96 -10.77 3.39
CA LEU A 361 -7.66 -12.06 3.36
C LEU A 361 -8.66 -12.06 2.19
N PRO A 362 -8.54 -12.99 1.23
CA PRO A 362 -9.50 -13.15 0.14
C PRO A 362 -10.83 -13.73 0.67
N ILE A 363 -11.97 -13.05 0.44
CA ILE A 363 -13.28 -13.44 1.01
C ILE A 363 -14.35 -13.82 -0.02
N TYR A 364 -14.26 -13.34 -1.27
CA TYR A 364 -15.08 -13.83 -2.38
C TYR A 364 -14.36 -13.60 -3.70
N GLN A 365 -14.18 -14.67 -4.49
CA GLN A 365 -13.57 -14.59 -5.81
C GLN A 365 -14.26 -15.49 -6.83
N ASN A 366 -14.37 -14.98 -8.05
CA ASN A 366 -14.94 -15.66 -9.21
C ASN A 366 -14.03 -15.42 -10.42
N LEU A 367 -13.42 -16.49 -10.94
CA LEU A 367 -12.26 -16.43 -11.83
C LEU A 367 -12.54 -17.07 -13.18
N ASN A 368 -12.03 -16.48 -14.25
CA ASN A 368 -12.13 -17.05 -15.59
C ASN A 368 -11.12 -18.19 -15.77
N GLY A 369 -11.52 -19.29 -16.41
CA GLY A 369 -10.63 -20.40 -16.73
C GLY A 369 -10.03 -21.06 -15.50
N ILE A 370 -8.74 -21.34 -15.54
CA ILE A 370 -7.91 -21.89 -14.47
C ILE A 370 -6.86 -20.84 -14.08
N GLN A 371 -6.71 -20.54 -12.78
CA GLN A 371 -5.83 -19.45 -12.31
C GLN A 371 -5.11 -19.81 -11.00
N LEU A 372 -3.84 -19.39 -10.85
CA LEU A 372 -3.02 -19.52 -9.64
C LEU A 372 -3.18 -18.42 -8.59
N ALA A 373 -2.88 -18.75 -7.32
CA ALA A 373 -3.28 -17.85 -6.26
C ALA A 373 -2.71 -17.92 -4.85
N PRO A 374 -2.69 -16.78 -4.12
CA PRO A 374 -2.29 -16.72 -2.73
C PRO A 374 -3.47 -16.85 -1.77
N TYR A 375 -3.30 -17.67 -0.74
CA TYR A 375 -4.21 -17.74 0.41
C TYR A 375 -4.35 -16.40 1.15
N TYR A 376 -3.35 -15.52 1.04
CA TYR A 376 -3.32 -14.17 1.61
C TYR A 376 -2.28 -13.29 0.88
N THR A 377 -2.50 -11.98 0.80
CA THR A 377 -1.46 -11.01 0.43
C THR A 377 -0.93 -10.33 1.68
N THR A 378 0.39 -10.21 1.83
CA THR A 378 1.00 -9.38 2.89
C THR A 378 1.54 -8.10 2.29
N SER A 379 1.22 -6.95 2.88
CA SER A 379 1.81 -5.66 2.50
C SER A 379 2.46 -5.00 3.71
N ILE A 380 3.71 -4.55 3.56
CA ILE A 380 4.42 -3.75 4.58
C ILE A 380 4.98 -2.51 3.89
N GLY A 381 4.80 -1.33 4.47
CA GLY A 381 5.36 -0.10 3.92
C GLY A 381 5.92 0.85 4.96
N VAL A 382 6.89 1.63 4.52
CA VAL A 382 7.53 2.69 5.30
C VAL A 382 7.31 4.03 4.60
N ARG A 383 7.02 5.08 5.36
CA ARG A 383 6.59 6.37 4.84
C ARG A 383 7.35 7.50 5.50
N TYR A 384 7.83 8.44 4.68
CA TYR A 384 8.49 9.66 5.13
C TYR A 384 7.78 10.91 4.58
N VAL A 385 7.62 11.94 5.40
CA VAL A 385 7.08 13.26 5.02
C VAL A 385 8.16 14.30 5.32
N PHE A 386 8.52 15.12 4.35
CA PHE A 386 9.70 16.00 4.41
C PHE A 386 9.49 17.24 5.30
#